data_AF-A0A1B8FZ92-F1
#
_entry.id   AF-A0A1B8FZ92-F1
#
_cell.length_a   1.000
_cell.length_b   1.000
_cell.length_c   1.000
_cell.angle_alpha   90.00
_cell.angle_beta   90.00
_cell.angle_gamma   90.00
#
_symmetry.space_group_name_H-M   'P 1'
#
loop_
_entity.id
_entity.type
_entity.pdbx_description
1 polymer ?
#
loop_
_entity_poly.entity_id
_entity_poly.type
_entity_poly.pdbx_seq_one_letter_code
_entity_poly.pdbx_strand_id
1 'polypeptide(L)'
;MRRVSEAQSARMSTKRKMQTSTYQPYSLEPQAPPPPRSSGTPETSIGRGIPQLHNTMPPPIPGQQVAATQPEVAITEKEAQKTKPVQANASAAAGAAPATQEKPKPRSRLRAARKAAITLTPPAIQQIRNLLSQPEPKLIKVGVKNRGCSGLSYNLEYVDKAGAFDETVEQDGVKVLIDSKALFSIIGSEMDYVEDKLSERFVFKNPNIKDECGCGESFMV
;
A
#
# COMPACT_ATOMS: atom_id res chain seq x y z
N MET A 1 85.18 -37.97 6.80
CA MET A 1 84.44 -37.92 5.52
C MET A 1 83.34 -38.97 5.55
N ARG A 2 82.09 -38.60 5.86
CA ARG A 2 80.92 -39.50 5.78
C ARG A 2 79.82 -38.78 5.01
N ARG A 3 79.31 -39.49 4.01
CA ARG A 3 78.41 -39.01 2.94
C ARG A 3 77.02 -38.70 3.51
N VAL A 4 76.43 -37.63 3.00
CA VAL A 4 75.03 -37.25 3.23
C VAL A 4 74.15 -38.22 2.44
N SER A 5 73.21 -38.89 3.11
CA SER A 5 72.22 -39.78 2.48
C SER A 5 70.91 -39.02 2.36
N GLU A 6 70.49 -38.80 1.12
CA GLU A 6 69.34 -38.01 0.70
C GLU A 6 68.09 -38.90 0.73
N ALA A 7 67.16 -38.62 1.66
CA ALA A 7 65.87 -39.32 1.72
C ALA A 7 64.86 -38.61 0.80
N GLN A 8 64.62 -39.18 -0.38
CA GLN A 8 63.52 -38.76 -1.26
C GLN A 8 62.18 -39.15 -0.62
N SER A 9 61.40 -38.14 -0.19
CA SER A 9 60.00 -38.36 0.19
C SER A 9 59.11 -38.09 -1.02
N ALA A 10 58.49 -39.16 -1.51
CA ALA A 10 57.61 -39.18 -2.67
C ALA A 10 56.39 -38.27 -2.44
N ARG A 11 56.20 -37.29 -3.33
CA ARG A 11 54.99 -36.47 -3.41
C ARG A 11 53.84 -37.34 -3.92
N MET A 12 53.02 -37.90 -3.04
CA MET A 12 51.73 -38.47 -3.44
C MET A 12 50.75 -37.34 -3.74
N SER A 13 50.71 -36.93 -5.00
CA SER A 13 49.70 -36.01 -5.53
C SER A 13 48.36 -36.75 -5.63
N THR A 14 47.51 -36.61 -4.62
CA THR A 14 46.09 -37.03 -4.66
C THR A 14 45.31 -36.16 -5.65
N LYS A 15 45.39 -36.52 -6.94
CA LYS A 15 44.47 -36.01 -7.96
C LYS A 15 43.06 -36.50 -7.61
N ARG A 16 42.26 -35.66 -6.95
CA ARG A 16 40.80 -35.85 -6.88
C ARG A 16 40.29 -35.90 -8.32
N LYS A 17 39.77 -37.06 -8.73
CA LYS A 17 38.96 -37.18 -9.95
C LYS A 17 37.78 -36.21 -9.79
N MET A 18 37.76 -35.13 -10.56
CA MET A 18 36.55 -34.33 -10.69
C MET A 18 35.50 -35.24 -11.34
N GLN A 19 34.43 -35.55 -10.60
CA GLN A 19 33.24 -36.14 -11.19
C GLN A 19 32.61 -35.08 -12.09
N THR A 20 32.77 -35.23 -13.39
CA THR A 20 32.01 -34.46 -14.36
C THR A 20 30.57 -34.98 -14.30
N SER A 21 29.67 -34.15 -13.76
CA SER A 21 28.24 -34.40 -13.83
C SER A 21 27.84 -34.31 -15.30
N THR A 22 27.66 -35.46 -15.94
CA THR A 22 27.12 -35.55 -17.28
C THR A 22 25.68 -35.07 -17.23
N TYR A 23 25.47 -33.83 -17.68
CA TYR A 23 24.15 -33.25 -17.88
C TYR A 23 23.38 -34.12 -18.88
N GLN A 24 22.38 -34.86 -18.39
CA GLN A 24 21.37 -35.48 -19.23
C GLN A 24 20.28 -34.43 -19.49
N PRO A 25 20.13 -33.93 -20.73
CA PRO A 25 18.97 -33.13 -21.07
C PRO A 25 17.75 -34.05 -21.05
N TYR A 26 16.82 -33.80 -20.14
CA TYR A 26 15.48 -34.38 -20.25
C TYR A 26 14.86 -33.82 -21.52
N SER A 27 14.80 -34.62 -22.57
CA SER A 27 13.87 -34.38 -23.67
C SER A 27 12.47 -34.59 -23.10
N LEU A 28 11.77 -33.49 -22.81
CA LEU A 28 10.35 -33.53 -22.52
C LEU A 28 9.66 -34.15 -23.73
N GLU A 29 9.13 -35.37 -23.57
CA GLU A 29 8.20 -35.94 -24.52
C GLU A 29 7.08 -34.91 -24.79
N PRO A 30 6.78 -34.58 -26.05
CA PRO A 30 5.69 -33.69 -26.36
C PRO A 30 4.39 -34.36 -25.89
N GLN A 31 3.90 -33.99 -24.71
CA GLN A 31 2.53 -34.30 -24.33
C GLN A 31 1.63 -33.66 -25.37
N ALA A 32 0.84 -34.50 -26.05
CA ALA A 32 -0.18 -34.02 -26.97
C ALA A 32 -1.05 -32.99 -26.25
N PRO A 33 -1.39 -31.85 -26.89
CA PRO A 33 -2.24 -30.85 -26.27
C PRO A 33 -3.56 -31.50 -25.83
N PRO A 34 -4.09 -31.15 -24.65
CA PRO A 34 -5.37 -31.67 -24.21
C PRO A 34 -6.45 -31.33 -25.24
N PRO A 35 -7.44 -32.22 -25.46
CA PRO A 35 -8.49 -31.96 -26.43
C PRO A 35 -9.24 -30.67 -26.08
N PRO A 36 -9.72 -29.90 -27.08
CA PRO A 36 -10.51 -28.71 -26.85
C PRO A 36 -11.77 -29.07 -26.05
N ARG A 37 -12.13 -28.21 -25.09
CA ARG A 37 -13.26 -28.40 -24.16
C ARG A 37 -14.64 -28.55 -24.81
N SER A 38 -14.76 -28.44 -26.14
CA SER A 38 -16.02 -28.39 -26.87
C SER A 38 -16.35 -29.64 -27.69
N SER A 39 -15.61 -30.74 -27.56
CA SER A 39 -15.81 -31.95 -28.39
C SER A 39 -17.12 -32.71 -28.14
N GLY A 40 -17.94 -32.29 -27.17
CA GLY A 40 -19.20 -32.97 -26.80
C GLY A 40 -20.44 -32.09 -26.75
N THR A 41 -20.35 -30.80 -27.07
CA THR A 41 -21.52 -29.90 -27.08
C THR A 41 -21.95 -29.65 -28.52
N PRO A 42 -23.21 -29.96 -28.90
CA PRO A 42 -23.70 -29.57 -30.22
C PRO A 42 -23.64 -28.04 -30.34
N GLU A 43 -23.04 -27.56 -31.44
CA GLU A 43 -22.98 -26.15 -31.77
C GLU A 43 -24.41 -25.60 -31.89
N THR A 44 -24.89 -24.97 -30.83
CA THR A 44 -26.06 -24.09 -30.93
C THR A 44 -25.58 -22.83 -31.62
N SER A 45 -25.73 -22.84 -32.94
CA SER A 45 -25.42 -21.75 -33.87
C SER A 45 -25.90 -20.40 -33.31
N ILE A 46 -24.98 -19.60 -32.79
CA ILE A 46 -25.15 -18.17 -32.47
C ILE A 46 -25.09 -17.40 -33.81
N GLY A 47 -25.97 -17.77 -34.74
CA GLY A 47 -26.04 -17.23 -36.10
C GLY A 47 -27.46 -16.91 -36.53
N ARG A 48 -28.42 -16.86 -35.61
CA ARG A 48 -29.81 -16.47 -35.89
C ARG A 48 -30.31 -15.46 -34.87
N GLY A 49 -30.44 -14.22 -35.33
CA GLY A 49 -31.43 -13.25 -34.85
C GLY A 49 -31.18 -12.66 -33.48
N ILE A 50 -31.07 -11.33 -33.42
CA ILE A 50 -31.19 -10.55 -32.18
C ILE A 50 -32.52 -10.96 -31.51
N PRO A 51 -32.53 -11.45 -30.25
CA PRO A 51 -33.79 -11.68 -29.56
C PRO A 51 -34.48 -10.33 -29.34
N GLN A 52 -35.73 -10.23 -29.78
CA GLN A 52 -36.59 -9.07 -29.53
C GLN A 52 -36.76 -8.89 -28.01
N LEU A 53 -36.15 -7.84 -27.47
CA LEU A 53 -36.41 -7.36 -26.11
C LEU A 53 -37.87 -6.89 -26.06
N HIS A 54 -38.75 -7.73 -25.53
CA HIS A 54 -40.10 -7.31 -25.16
C HIS A 54 -40.00 -6.41 -23.92
N ASN A 55 -40.19 -5.10 -24.14
CA ASN A 55 -40.34 -4.11 -23.08
C ASN A 55 -41.60 -4.42 -22.28
N THR A 56 -41.45 -5.01 -21.10
CA THR A 56 -42.50 -5.13 -20.07
C THR A 56 -42.67 -3.81 -19.32
N MET A 57 -42.94 -2.73 -20.06
CA MET A 57 -43.42 -1.49 -19.45
C MET A 57 -44.95 -1.58 -19.30
N PRO A 58 -45.50 -1.52 -18.09
CA PRO A 58 -46.95 -1.50 -17.90
C PRO A 58 -47.55 -0.24 -18.55
N PRO A 59 -48.77 -0.32 -19.12
CA PRO A 59 -49.43 0.85 -19.69
C PRO A 59 -49.72 1.87 -18.58
N PRO A 60 -49.62 3.18 -18.85
CA PRO A 60 -50.02 4.20 -17.90
C PRO A 60 -51.52 4.06 -17.61
N ILE A 61 -51.86 3.98 -16.33
CA ILE A 61 -53.23 3.94 -15.84
C ILE A 61 -53.89 5.28 -16.22
N PRO A 62 -55.02 5.30 -16.93
CA PRO A 62 -55.74 6.53 -17.21
C PRO A 62 -56.40 7.00 -15.91
N GLY A 63 -55.96 8.14 -15.36
CA GLY A 63 -56.68 8.76 -14.23
C GLY A 63 -55.87 9.54 -13.19
N GLN A 64 -54.59 9.86 -13.39
CA GLN A 64 -53.88 10.73 -12.47
C GLN A 64 -53.28 11.93 -13.20
N GLN A 65 -53.92 13.07 -13.02
CA GLN A 65 -53.49 14.38 -13.50
C GLN A 65 -52.14 14.72 -12.85
N VAL A 66 -51.06 14.65 -13.63
CA VAL A 66 -49.82 15.35 -13.30
C VAL A 66 -50.01 16.81 -13.69
N ALA A 67 -50.34 17.63 -12.71
CA ALA A 67 -50.29 19.07 -12.84
C ALA A 67 -48.85 19.47 -13.16
N ALA A 68 -48.63 19.94 -14.39
CA ALA A 68 -47.44 20.66 -14.78
C ALA A 68 -47.42 22.00 -14.05
N THR A 69 -46.78 22.04 -12.89
CA THR A 69 -46.41 23.30 -12.24
C THR A 69 -44.97 23.60 -12.61
N GLN A 70 -44.80 24.42 -13.64
CA GLN A 70 -43.60 25.24 -13.77
C GLN A 70 -43.59 26.25 -12.63
N PRO A 71 -42.42 26.54 -12.02
CA PRO A 71 -42.13 27.90 -11.65
C PRO A 71 -40.93 28.38 -12.46
N GLU A 72 -41.27 29.25 -13.40
CA GLU A 72 -40.46 30.32 -13.95
C GLU A 72 -39.70 31.06 -12.86
N VAL A 73 -38.37 30.98 -12.88
CA VAL A 73 -37.50 32.07 -12.42
C VAL A 73 -36.20 31.97 -13.21
N ALA A 74 -36.21 32.64 -14.36
CA ALA A 74 -35.01 33.06 -15.05
C ALA A 74 -34.26 34.04 -14.14
N ILE A 75 -33.12 33.62 -13.60
CA ILE A 75 -32.13 34.52 -13.04
C ILE A 75 -30.94 34.58 -14.00
N THR A 76 -30.77 35.79 -14.53
CA THR A 76 -29.76 36.21 -15.49
C THR A 76 -28.35 35.99 -14.96
N GLU A 77 -27.55 35.29 -15.76
CA GLU A 77 -26.11 35.11 -15.64
C GLU A 77 -25.39 36.46 -15.84
N LYS A 78 -25.18 37.24 -14.76
CA LYS A 78 -24.20 38.37 -14.64
C LYS A 78 -24.30 39.09 -13.28
N GLU A 79 -23.62 38.61 -12.22
CA GLU A 79 -23.10 39.50 -11.14
C GLU A 79 -22.16 38.85 -10.09
N ALA A 80 -21.42 37.77 -10.41
CA ALA A 80 -20.49 37.14 -9.45
C ALA A 80 -19.01 37.57 -9.60
N GLN A 81 -18.75 38.76 -10.15
CA GLN A 81 -17.40 39.33 -10.22
C GLN A 81 -17.37 40.71 -9.57
N LYS A 82 -17.19 40.74 -8.25
CA LYS A 82 -16.65 41.92 -7.56
C LYS A 82 -15.57 41.47 -6.59
N THR A 83 -14.33 41.72 -7.02
CA THR A 83 -13.11 41.53 -6.26
C THR A 83 -13.16 42.38 -4.99
N LYS A 84 -12.96 41.73 -3.84
CA LYS A 84 -12.78 42.43 -2.57
C LYS A 84 -11.35 43.01 -2.56
N PRO A 85 -11.16 44.33 -2.44
CA PRO A 85 -9.83 44.90 -2.43
C PRO A 85 -9.10 44.52 -1.14
N VAL A 86 -7.86 44.07 -1.33
CA VAL A 86 -6.81 43.97 -0.31
C VAL A 86 -6.64 45.38 0.28
N GLN A 87 -6.98 45.54 1.55
CA GLN A 87 -6.60 46.73 2.29
C GLN A 87 -5.10 46.64 2.58
N ALA A 88 -4.33 47.28 1.71
CA ALA A 88 -3.02 47.80 2.05
C ALA A 88 -3.23 48.95 3.03
N ASN A 89 -2.77 48.79 4.27
CA ASN A 89 -2.41 49.92 5.11
C ASN A 89 -0.94 49.79 5.47
N ALA A 90 -0.13 50.45 4.65
CA ALA A 90 1.18 50.91 5.04
C ALA A 90 1.01 52.18 5.88
N SER A 91 1.60 52.21 7.06
CA SER A 91 2.06 53.45 7.68
C SER A 91 3.40 53.17 8.33
N ALA A 92 4.42 53.75 7.69
CA ALA A 92 5.77 53.83 8.18
C ALA A 92 5.87 54.95 9.21
N ALA A 93 6.65 54.74 10.28
CA ALA A 93 7.72 55.67 10.67
C ALA A 93 8.49 55.12 11.89
N ALA A 94 9.78 54.91 11.64
CA ALA A 94 10.95 55.03 12.51
C ALA A 94 10.74 55.21 14.03
N GLY A 95 11.33 54.28 14.79
CA GLY A 95 11.66 54.44 16.20
C GLY A 95 12.61 53.33 16.64
N ALA A 96 13.75 53.71 17.19
CA ALA A 96 14.91 52.88 17.48
C ALA A 96 14.64 51.65 18.41
N ALA A 97 15.49 50.64 18.25
CA ALA A 97 15.56 49.42 19.07
C ALA A 97 15.73 49.71 20.58
N PRO A 98 15.40 48.77 21.49
CA PRO A 98 16.24 47.58 21.66
C PRO A 98 15.49 46.25 21.82
N ALA A 99 16.22 45.19 21.47
CA ALA A 99 15.86 43.79 21.63
C ALA A 99 15.38 43.47 23.06
N THR A 100 14.15 42.97 23.16
CA THR A 100 13.67 42.26 24.35
C THR A 100 13.48 40.80 23.97
N GLN A 101 14.25 39.94 24.64
CA GLN A 101 14.24 38.50 24.46
C GLN A 101 12.90 37.94 24.96
N GLU A 102 12.00 37.58 24.05
CA GLU A 102 10.78 36.85 24.40
C GLU A 102 11.11 35.39 24.73
N LYS A 103 11.17 35.11 26.03
CA LYS A 103 11.14 33.78 26.65
C LYS A 103 9.98 32.97 26.03
N PRO A 104 10.22 31.76 25.46
CA PRO A 104 9.15 30.99 24.83
C PRO A 104 8.13 30.58 25.89
N LYS A 105 6.89 31.08 25.76
CA LYS A 105 5.75 30.68 26.60
C LYS A 105 5.57 29.16 26.53
N PRO A 106 5.41 28.45 27.67
CA PRO A 106 5.18 27.01 27.66
C PRO A 106 3.85 26.73 26.95
N ARG A 107 3.93 26.16 25.75
CA ARG A 107 2.76 25.74 24.98
C ARG A 107 1.97 24.74 25.83
N SER A 108 0.66 24.96 25.91
CA SER A 108 -0.27 24.33 26.84
C SER A 108 -0.14 22.81 26.89
N ARG A 109 -0.16 22.25 28.12
CA ARG A 109 -0.22 20.82 28.45
C ARG A 109 -1.54 20.13 28.01
N LEU A 110 -2.31 20.75 27.12
CA LEU A 110 -3.56 20.21 26.56
C LEU A 110 -3.33 19.41 25.26
N ARG A 111 -2.07 19.13 24.91
CA ARG A 111 -1.78 17.99 24.04
C ARG A 111 -1.93 16.71 24.87
N ALA A 112 -3.16 16.42 25.30
CA ALA A 112 -3.52 15.05 25.66
C ALA A 112 -2.96 14.16 24.56
N ALA A 113 -2.14 13.18 24.96
CA ALA A 113 -1.35 12.37 24.04
C ALA A 113 -2.25 11.93 22.88
N ARG A 114 -2.03 12.52 21.70
CA ARG A 114 -2.76 12.12 20.50
C ARG A 114 -2.45 10.64 20.36
N LYS A 115 -3.47 9.80 20.49
CA LYS A 115 -3.31 8.35 20.34
C LYS A 115 -2.62 8.14 19.00
N ALA A 116 -1.53 7.38 19.00
CA ALA A 116 -0.82 7.03 17.79
C ALA A 116 -1.82 6.40 16.81
N ALA A 117 -1.71 6.74 15.52
CA ALA A 117 -2.61 6.20 14.50
C ALA A 117 -2.56 4.67 14.46
N ILE A 118 -1.38 4.08 14.68
CA ILE A 118 -1.16 2.64 14.75
C ILE A 118 -0.31 2.31 15.98
N THR A 119 -0.47 1.12 16.53
CA THR A 119 0.39 0.57 17.59
C THR A 119 1.28 -0.54 17.04
N LEU A 120 2.54 -0.58 17.46
CA LEU A 120 3.52 -1.58 17.05
C LEU A 120 3.75 -2.60 18.16
N THR A 121 3.82 -3.89 17.81
CA THR A 121 4.24 -4.94 18.73
C THR A 121 5.76 -4.91 18.94
N PRO A 122 6.28 -5.47 20.06
CA PRO A 122 7.71 -5.61 20.29
C PRO A 122 8.50 -6.28 19.14
N PRO A 123 8.07 -7.40 18.53
CA PRO A 123 8.79 -7.99 17.40
C PRO A 123 8.79 -7.09 16.16
N ALA A 124 7.68 -6.38 15.88
CA ALA A 124 7.65 -5.42 14.78
C ALA A 124 8.64 -4.28 14.98
N ILE A 125 8.74 -3.75 16.20
CA ILE A 125 9.71 -2.70 16.54
C ILE A 125 11.14 -3.19 16.33
N GLN A 126 11.46 -4.41 16.78
CA GLN A 126 12.79 -4.99 16.58
C GLN A 126 13.14 -5.11 15.09
N GLN A 127 12.19 -5.61 14.28
CA GLN A 127 12.46 -5.76 12.86
C GLN A 127 12.64 -4.43 12.13
N ILE A 128 11.86 -3.40 12.47
CA ILE A 128 12.04 -2.08 11.87
C ILE A 128 13.38 -1.46 12.31
N ARG A 129 13.81 -1.66 13.56
CA ARG A 129 15.17 -1.26 13.99
C ARG A 129 16.25 -1.97 13.18
N ASN A 130 16.09 -3.27 12.93
CA ASN A 130 17.02 -4.03 12.10
C ASN A 130 17.08 -3.44 10.68
N LEU A 131 15.93 -3.13 10.08
CA LEU A 131 15.84 -2.49 8.76
C LEU A 131 16.52 -1.11 8.73
N LEU A 132 16.37 -0.30 9.79
CA LEU A 132 17.03 0.99 9.92
C LEU A 132 18.55 0.88 10.18
N SER A 133 19.02 -0.24 10.71
CA SER A 133 20.45 -0.48 10.96
C SER A 133 21.24 -0.94 9.72
N GLN A 134 20.54 -1.21 8.62
CA GLN A 134 21.16 -1.59 7.34
C GLN A 134 21.93 -0.41 6.72
N PRO A 135 22.94 -0.68 5.85
CA PRO A 135 23.78 0.37 5.26
C PRO A 135 23.00 1.43 4.48
N GLU A 136 21.80 1.10 3.99
CA GLU A 136 20.84 2.04 3.43
C GLU A 136 19.62 2.14 4.37
N PRO A 137 19.60 3.08 5.33
CA PRO A 137 18.47 3.24 6.23
C PRO A 137 17.27 3.77 5.44
N LYS A 138 16.26 2.92 5.25
CA LYS A 138 15.00 3.29 4.60
C LYS A 138 13.88 3.35 5.63
N LEU A 139 13.06 4.41 5.56
CA LEU A 139 11.83 4.51 6.32
C LEU A 139 10.79 3.58 5.69
N ILE A 140 9.96 2.99 6.54
CA ILE A 140 8.84 2.17 6.08
C ILE A 140 7.60 3.03 6.05
N LYS A 141 6.96 3.09 4.88
CA LYS A 141 5.66 3.71 4.67
C LYS A 141 4.60 2.64 4.53
N VAL A 142 3.57 2.72 5.36
CA VAL A 142 2.40 1.85 5.33
C VAL A 142 1.31 2.52 4.52
N GLY A 143 0.87 1.85 3.46
CA GLY A 143 -0.21 2.26 2.60
C GLY A 143 -1.25 1.15 2.43
N VAL A 144 -2.31 1.46 1.67
CA VAL A 144 -3.28 0.48 1.18
C VAL A 144 -3.34 0.56 -0.34
N LYS A 145 -3.56 -0.58 -0.98
CA LYS A 145 -3.78 -0.71 -2.42
C LYS A 145 -5.07 -1.46 -2.67
N ASN A 146 -5.78 -1.12 -3.74
CA ASN A 146 -6.95 -1.87 -4.16
C ASN A 146 -6.53 -3.25 -4.71
N ARG A 147 -7.17 -4.31 -4.21
CA ARG A 147 -7.03 -5.69 -4.70
C ARG A 147 -8.42 -6.25 -4.98
N GLY A 148 -8.63 -6.76 -6.19
CA GLY A 148 -9.92 -7.32 -6.61
C GLY A 148 -11.01 -6.28 -6.86
N CYS A 149 -12.28 -6.72 -6.78
CA CYS A 149 -13.45 -5.88 -7.12
C CYS A 149 -13.67 -4.74 -6.11
N SER A 150 -13.46 -5.00 -4.82
CA SER A 150 -13.75 -4.03 -3.75
C SER A 150 -12.79 -4.13 -2.55
N GLY A 151 -11.76 -4.98 -2.62
CA GLY A 151 -10.86 -5.24 -1.50
C GLY A 151 -9.72 -4.22 -1.40
N LEU A 152 -9.25 -4.00 -0.18
CA LEU A 152 -8.01 -3.28 0.12
C LEU A 152 -6.96 -4.27 0.60
N SER A 153 -5.70 -4.04 0.28
CA SER A 153 -4.55 -4.78 0.80
C SER A 153 -3.53 -3.81 1.38
N TYR A 154 -2.92 -4.16 2.49
CA TYR A 154 -1.81 -3.39 3.04
C TYR A 154 -0.60 -3.46 2.09
N ASN A 155 0.08 -2.33 1.92
CA ASN A 155 1.27 -2.21 1.10
C ASN A 155 2.35 -1.49 1.89
N LEU A 156 3.51 -2.12 2.00
CA LEU A 156 4.69 -1.53 2.63
C LEU A 156 5.65 -1.04 1.56
N GLU A 157 6.11 0.19 1.70
CA GLU A 157 7.04 0.84 0.77
C GLU A 157 8.25 1.37 1.54
N TYR A 158 9.44 1.15 0.99
CA TYR A 158 10.67 1.74 1.50
C TYR A 158 10.85 3.14 0.90
N VAL A 159 10.98 4.15 1.75
CA VAL A 159 11.13 5.55 1.33
C VAL A 159 12.30 6.20 2.09
N ASP A 160 13.01 7.10 1.43
CA ASP A 160 14.14 7.80 2.06
C ASP A 160 13.68 9.00 2.90
N LYS A 161 12.55 9.61 2.53
CA LYS A 161 12.02 10.83 3.15
C LYS A 161 10.51 10.73 3.33
N ALA A 162 10.00 11.37 4.37
CA ALA A 162 8.57 11.54 4.59
C ALA A 162 7.96 12.46 3.52
N GLY A 163 6.82 12.07 2.96
CA GLY A 163 6.03 12.92 2.08
C GLY A 163 5.31 14.04 2.84
N ALA A 164 4.80 15.03 2.10
CA ALA A 164 4.13 16.19 2.70
C ALA A 164 2.81 15.86 3.39
N PHE A 165 2.15 14.78 3.00
CA PHE A 165 0.86 14.34 3.52
C PHE A 165 0.96 13.08 4.38
N ASP A 166 2.17 12.51 4.54
CA ASP A 166 2.36 11.31 5.32
C ASP A 166 2.31 11.65 6.82
N GLU A 167 1.70 10.77 7.60
CA GLU A 167 1.70 10.88 9.06
C GLU A 167 2.87 10.08 9.64
N THR A 168 3.75 10.75 10.38
CA THR A 168 4.87 10.10 11.07
C THR A 168 4.44 9.63 12.45
N VAL A 169 4.49 8.32 12.66
CA VAL A 169 4.28 7.70 13.97
C VAL A 169 5.64 7.31 14.56
N GLU A 170 5.94 7.83 15.73
CA GLU A 170 7.14 7.48 16.49
C GLU A 170 6.76 6.64 17.70
N GLN A 171 7.28 5.42 17.76
CA GLN A 171 7.06 4.51 18.88
C GLN A 171 8.37 3.82 19.26
N ASP A 172 8.72 3.83 20.54
CA ASP A 172 9.92 3.16 21.07
C ASP A 172 11.22 3.50 20.30
N GLY A 173 11.35 4.75 19.84
CA GLY A 173 12.51 5.24 19.09
C GLY A 173 12.54 4.84 17.61
N VAL A 174 11.50 4.18 17.10
CA VAL A 174 11.32 3.83 15.69
C VAL A 174 10.35 4.78 15.03
N LYS A 175 10.60 5.12 13.76
CA LYS A 175 9.70 5.95 12.95
C LYS A 175 9.08 5.15 11.83
N VAL A 176 7.76 5.23 11.71
CA VAL A 176 6.97 4.64 10.64
C VAL A 176 6.14 5.74 10.00
N LEU A 177 6.01 5.71 8.68
CA LEU A 177 5.21 6.65 7.91
C LEU A 177 3.89 6.00 7.52
N ILE A 178 2.81 6.77 7.51
CA ILE A 178 1.48 6.31 7.09
C ILE A 178 1.02 7.18 5.94
N ASP A 179 0.63 6.57 4.83
CA ASP A 179 -0.01 7.28 3.71
C ASP A 179 -1.36 7.84 4.15
N SER A 180 -1.66 9.10 3.81
CA SER A 180 -2.94 9.75 4.13
C SER A 180 -4.15 8.96 3.62
N LYS A 181 -4.01 8.26 2.49
CA LYS A 181 -5.09 7.41 1.94
C LYS A 181 -5.38 6.19 2.82
N ALA A 182 -4.36 5.68 3.47
CA ALA A 182 -4.43 4.48 4.31
C ALA A 182 -4.78 4.80 5.77
N LEU A 183 -4.62 6.06 6.18
CA LEU A 183 -4.80 6.50 7.56
C LEU A 183 -6.14 6.03 8.14
N PHE A 184 -7.26 6.30 7.46
CA PHE A 184 -8.58 5.89 7.96
C PHE A 184 -8.77 4.39 8.06
N SER A 185 -8.14 3.62 7.17
CA SER A 185 -8.22 2.16 7.20
C SER A 185 -7.34 1.56 8.28
N ILE A 186 -6.28 2.22 8.73
CA ILE A 186 -5.28 1.68 9.66
C ILE A 186 -5.47 2.19 11.09
N ILE A 187 -6.21 3.29 11.30
CA ILE A 187 -6.39 3.86 12.64
C ILE A 187 -6.85 2.83 13.66
N GLY A 188 -6.10 2.71 14.76
CA GLY A 188 -6.40 1.78 15.85
C GLY A 188 -5.99 0.33 15.57
N SER A 189 -5.30 0.08 14.45
CA SER A 189 -4.74 -1.24 14.15
C SER A 189 -3.44 -1.47 14.91
N GLU A 190 -3.11 -2.74 15.07
CA GLU A 190 -1.85 -3.21 15.62
C GLU A 190 -1.01 -3.85 14.51
N MET A 191 0.25 -3.41 14.37
CA MET A 191 1.21 -3.99 13.42
C MET A 191 2.12 -4.97 14.15
N ASP A 192 2.07 -6.21 13.71
CA ASP A 192 2.87 -7.32 14.21
C ASP A 192 3.87 -7.82 13.18
N TYR A 193 4.91 -8.53 13.62
CA TYR A 193 5.88 -9.17 12.75
C TYR A 193 5.94 -10.66 13.04
N VAL A 194 5.63 -11.46 12.01
CA VAL A 194 5.60 -12.91 12.09
C VAL A 194 6.72 -13.47 11.21
N GLU A 195 7.62 -14.18 11.86
CA GLU A 195 8.70 -14.93 11.24
C GLU A 195 8.36 -16.43 11.29
N ASP A 196 7.95 -16.96 10.15
CA ASP A 196 7.78 -18.39 9.91
C ASP A 196 9.03 -18.94 9.21
N LYS A 197 9.26 -20.25 9.30
CA LYS A 197 10.44 -20.92 8.67
C LYS A 197 10.57 -20.69 7.15
N LEU A 198 9.48 -20.31 6.50
CA LEU A 198 9.37 -20.13 5.05
C LEU A 198 9.02 -18.69 4.66
N SER A 199 8.59 -17.85 5.60
CA SER A 199 8.09 -16.50 5.29
C SER A 199 8.24 -15.54 6.45
N GLU A 200 8.67 -14.34 6.14
CA GLU A 200 8.73 -13.20 7.05
C GLU A 200 7.75 -12.14 6.55
N ARG A 201 6.79 -11.73 7.39
CA ARG A 201 5.80 -10.72 7.00
C ARG A 201 5.31 -9.90 8.17
N PHE A 202 4.95 -8.66 7.86
CA PHE A 202 4.16 -7.84 8.76
C PHE A 202 2.69 -8.22 8.67
N VAL A 203 2.06 -8.41 9.82
CA VAL A 203 0.64 -8.76 9.95
C VAL A 203 -0.07 -7.62 10.65
N PHE A 204 -1.21 -7.19 10.11
CA PHE A 204 -1.98 -6.09 10.66
C PHE A 204 -3.27 -6.62 11.27
N LYS A 205 -3.48 -6.35 12.56
CA LYS A 205 -4.72 -6.69 13.27
C LYS A 205 -5.54 -5.41 13.39
N ASN A 206 -6.59 -5.30 12.59
CA ASN A 206 -7.42 -4.11 12.54
C ASN A 206 -8.84 -4.42 13.04
N PRO A 207 -9.29 -3.83 14.15
CA PRO A 207 -10.62 -4.09 14.70
C PRO A 207 -11.75 -3.53 13.83
N ASN A 208 -11.45 -2.68 12.84
CA ASN A 208 -12.46 -2.07 11.96
C ASN A 208 -12.75 -2.91 10.71
N ILE A 209 -12.04 -4.02 10.48
CA ILE A 209 -12.29 -4.88 9.32
C ILE A 209 -13.65 -5.55 9.47
N LYS A 210 -14.50 -5.42 8.45
CA LYS A 210 -15.81 -6.06 8.36
C LYS A 210 -15.72 -7.47 7.82
N ASP A 211 -15.01 -7.61 6.70
CA ASP A 211 -14.86 -8.88 5.98
C ASP A 211 -13.43 -9.02 5.43
N GLU A 212 -12.89 -10.23 5.53
CA GLU A 212 -11.61 -10.62 4.91
C GLU A 212 -11.86 -11.60 3.77
N CYS A 213 -11.12 -11.47 2.69
CA CYS A 213 -11.18 -12.43 1.59
C CYS A 213 -10.69 -13.79 2.08
N GLY A 214 -11.29 -14.89 1.61
CA GLY A 214 -10.93 -16.25 2.05
C GLY A 214 -9.48 -16.67 1.81
N CYS A 215 -8.73 -15.93 0.98
CA CYS A 215 -7.27 -16.11 0.81
C CYS A 215 -6.42 -15.28 1.80
N GLY A 216 -7.02 -14.40 2.60
CA GLY A 216 -6.35 -13.56 3.60
C GLY A 216 -5.52 -12.40 3.04
N GLU A 217 -5.50 -12.18 1.72
CA GLU A 217 -4.66 -11.13 1.11
C GLU A 217 -5.31 -9.74 1.05
N SER A 218 -6.63 -9.67 1.21
CA SER A 218 -7.40 -8.43 1.09
C SER A 218 -8.57 -8.38 2.08
N PHE A 219 -8.94 -7.18 2.49
CA PHE A 219 -9.97 -6.90 3.49
C PHE A 219 -10.88 -5.76 3.05
N MET A 220 -12.05 -5.66 3.70
CA MET A 220 -13.00 -4.56 3.57
C MET A 220 -13.21 -3.91 4.95
N VAL A 221 -13.22 -2.57 4.99
CA VAL A 221 -13.42 -1.74 6.19
C VAL A 221 -14.76 -1.04 6.13
#